data_AF-A0A517MLE8-F1
#
_entry.id   AF-A0A517MLE8-F1
#
_cell.length_a   1.000
_cell.length_b   1.000
_cell.length_c   1.000
_cell.angle_alpha   90.00
_cell.angle_beta   90.00
_cell.angle_gamma   90.00
#
_symmetry.space_group_name_H-M   'P 1'
#
loop_
_entity.id
_entity.type
_entity.pdbx_description
1 polymer ?
#
loop_
_entity_poly.entity_id
_entity_poly.type
_entity_poly.pdbx_seq_one_letter_code
_entity_poly.pdbx_strand_id
1 'polypeptide(L)'
;MSKSLSRRTVLRGMGTALALPWLDVMSPTRLLAAKSTLAAPPLRMGFFYVPNGIHMQDWTPDAEGSSYGLTRTLERLKEHKSDFNVLSGLTLDGARAHGDGGGDHARSVAAFLTGAHPRKTNGADINNQISVDQATAAKVGDATRFGSLELGLEASAQAGNCDSGYSCAYASNMSWRGPTQPVAKEVDPGAVFDRLFAAQSSNETRRMKSVREKYRKSIIDFALEDAKSLHKQLPAIDRRKLDEYLYSIRDVEKRVAGADRLSVNEEGVPDYPRPRGVPKALSEHSELMMDMITLAYQTDSTRILSFMFTNAGSNRSYPEIDIKEGHHELSHHGKSESKQKSIATINRFHLDRFGELLKRLKGISEGEGTLLDNCMIVYGSGISDGDRHNHDDLPILLAGKAGGRIESGRHIKYENGTPLCNLYTWMMQQMGVQTDSFGDSNGVIKL
;
A
#
# COMPACT_ATOMS: atom_id res chain seq x y z
N MET A 1 41.45 -29.34 1.32
CA MET A 1 41.89 -29.35 2.73
C MET A 1 41.46 -28.04 3.38
N SER A 2 40.35 -28.04 4.13
CA SER A 2 39.89 -26.86 4.88
C SER A 2 40.70 -26.72 6.17
N LYS A 3 41.49 -25.65 6.30
CA LYS A 3 42.14 -25.32 7.58
C LYS A 3 41.14 -24.60 8.47
N SER A 4 40.58 -25.28 9.46
CA SER A 4 39.84 -24.64 10.57
C SER A 4 40.81 -24.39 11.73
N LEU A 5 40.89 -23.15 12.21
CA LEU A 5 41.64 -22.81 13.43
C LEU A 5 40.89 -23.33 14.67
N SER A 6 41.62 -23.96 15.59
CA SER A 6 41.00 -24.49 16.82
C SER A 6 40.61 -23.35 17.77
N ARG A 7 39.46 -23.47 18.44
CA ARG A 7 39.00 -22.53 19.49
C ARG A 7 40.05 -22.27 20.57
N ARG A 8 40.95 -23.23 20.84
CA ARG A 8 42.03 -23.12 21.82
C ARG A 8 43.18 -22.22 21.35
N THR A 9 43.37 -22.05 20.05
CA THR A 9 44.35 -21.12 19.46
C THR A 9 43.89 -19.67 19.62
N VAL A 10 42.58 -19.41 19.53
CA VAL A 10 41.99 -18.07 19.69
C VAL A 10 42.04 -17.58 21.14
N LEU A 11 41.76 -18.47 22.11
CA LEU A 11 41.72 -18.10 23.53
C LEU A 11 43.11 -17.88 24.16
N ARG A 12 44.20 -18.34 23.52
CA ARG A 12 45.57 -18.06 23.97
C ARG A 12 46.10 -16.69 23.54
N GLY A 13 45.36 -15.96 22.69
CA GLY A 13 45.76 -14.64 22.17
C GLY A 13 45.12 -13.44 22.89
N MET A 14 44.28 -13.64 23.91
CA MET A 14 43.50 -12.57 24.57
C MET A 14 44.31 -11.68 25.54
N GLY A 15 45.63 -11.53 25.32
CA GLY A 15 46.47 -10.62 26.12
C GLY A 15 46.55 -9.19 25.56
N THR A 16 46.30 -9.01 24.26
CA THR A 16 46.44 -7.70 23.59
C THR A 16 45.71 -7.75 22.25
N ALA A 17 44.45 -7.31 22.19
CA ALA A 17 43.76 -7.09 20.92
C ALA A 17 42.76 -5.94 21.03
N LEU A 18 43.03 -4.89 20.26
CA LEU A 18 42.08 -3.85 19.90
C LEU A 18 40.80 -4.49 19.36
N ALA A 19 39.64 -3.96 19.78
CA ALA A 19 38.35 -4.40 19.30
C ALA A 19 38.26 -4.17 17.77
N LEU A 20 38.44 -5.25 17.00
CA LEU A 20 38.14 -5.25 15.58
C LEU A 20 36.65 -5.61 15.38
N PRO A 21 35.96 -4.95 14.44
CA PRO A 21 34.57 -5.24 14.13
C PRO A 21 34.41 -6.68 13.64
N TRP A 22 33.32 -7.31 14.05
CA TRP A 22 32.95 -8.67 13.68
C TRP A 22 32.69 -8.75 12.17
N LEU A 23 33.49 -9.54 11.45
CA LEU A 23 33.29 -9.77 10.01
C LEU A 23 32.33 -10.94 9.78
N ASP A 24 31.39 -10.79 8.85
CA ASP A 24 30.35 -11.78 8.49
C ASP A 24 30.88 -13.17 8.12
N VAL A 25 32.16 -13.28 7.77
CA VAL A 25 32.86 -14.55 7.51
C VAL A 25 32.88 -15.48 8.74
N MET A 26 32.67 -14.94 9.94
CA MET A 26 32.74 -15.70 11.19
C MET A 26 31.37 -16.22 11.68
N SER A 27 30.30 -16.00 10.91
CA SER A 27 28.97 -16.51 11.22
C SER A 27 28.82 -17.99 10.82
N PRO A 28 28.52 -18.92 11.76
CA PRO A 28 28.39 -20.36 11.47
C PRO A 28 27.22 -20.73 10.54
N THR A 29 26.37 -19.77 10.17
CA THR A 29 25.07 -20.00 9.52
C THR A 29 25.15 -20.38 8.04
N ARG A 30 26.31 -20.22 7.37
CA ARG A 30 26.45 -20.65 5.96
C ARG A 30 26.38 -22.17 5.76
N LEU A 31 26.65 -22.98 6.79
CA LEU A 31 26.61 -24.45 6.67
C LEU A 31 25.24 -25.07 6.99
N LEU A 32 24.33 -24.33 7.62
CA LEU A 32 22.93 -24.76 7.85
C LEU A 32 21.97 -24.32 6.73
N ALA A 33 22.40 -23.43 5.83
CA ALA A 33 21.64 -23.02 4.65
C ALA A 33 21.63 -24.06 3.51
N ALA A 34 22.41 -25.16 3.62
CA ALA A 34 22.56 -26.11 2.52
C ALA A 34 21.53 -27.28 2.52
N LYS A 35 20.66 -27.42 3.54
CA LYS A 35 19.71 -28.55 3.63
C LYS A 35 18.40 -28.26 4.39
N SER A 36 17.90 -27.03 4.37
CA SER A 36 16.47 -26.81 4.65
C SER A 36 15.80 -26.45 3.33
N THR A 37 14.71 -27.12 2.99
CA THR A 37 13.73 -26.62 2.01
C THR A 37 13.21 -25.28 2.52
N LEU A 38 13.96 -24.19 2.31
CA LEU A 38 13.54 -22.85 2.67
C LEU A 38 12.27 -22.58 1.86
N ALA A 39 11.16 -22.35 2.54
CA ALA A 39 9.95 -21.88 1.89
C ALA A 39 10.30 -20.62 1.09
N ALA A 40 9.79 -20.50 -0.13
CA ALA A 40 10.00 -19.32 -0.96
C ALA A 40 9.60 -18.05 -0.18
N PRO A 41 10.32 -16.93 -0.34
CA PRO A 41 9.93 -15.67 0.28
C PRO A 41 8.47 -15.31 0.03
N PRO A 42 7.76 -14.72 1.01
CA PRO A 42 6.36 -14.38 0.84
C PRO A 42 6.18 -13.25 -0.18
N LEU A 43 5.10 -13.34 -0.96
CA LEU A 43 4.71 -12.26 -1.85
C LEU A 43 4.05 -11.12 -1.06
N ARG A 44 4.30 -9.89 -1.52
CA ARG A 44 3.73 -8.67 -0.94
C ARG A 44 3.01 -7.87 -2.02
N MET A 45 1.86 -7.32 -1.68
CA MET A 45 0.98 -6.58 -2.56
C MET A 45 0.79 -5.14 -2.06
N GLY A 46 1.12 -4.16 -2.89
CA GLY A 46 1.03 -2.74 -2.56
C GLY A 46 0.22 -1.93 -3.58
N PHE A 47 -0.49 -0.91 -3.11
CA PHE A 47 -1.21 0.05 -3.96
C PHE A 47 -0.86 1.48 -3.58
N PHE A 48 -0.29 2.24 -4.51
CA PHE A 48 0.14 3.62 -4.36
C PHE A 48 -0.70 4.51 -5.26
N TYR A 49 -1.45 5.42 -4.65
CA TYR A 49 -2.38 6.29 -5.35
C TYR A 49 -1.91 7.74 -5.35
N VAL A 50 -1.88 8.35 -6.52
CA VAL A 50 -1.73 9.80 -6.72
C VAL A 50 -3.03 10.40 -7.23
N PRO A 51 -3.50 11.54 -6.67
CA PRO A 51 -4.79 12.11 -7.04
C PRO A 51 -4.70 13.11 -8.19
N ASN A 52 -5.87 13.50 -8.70
CA ASN A 52 -6.11 14.62 -9.63
C ASN A 52 -5.55 14.43 -11.05
N GLY A 53 -5.18 13.20 -11.40
CA GLY A 53 -4.63 12.91 -12.72
C GLY A 53 -3.18 13.33 -12.88
N ILE A 54 -2.65 13.08 -14.07
CA ILE A 54 -1.25 13.35 -14.38
C ILE A 54 -1.09 13.98 -15.77
N HIS A 55 0.09 14.51 -16.04
CA HIS A 55 0.43 14.98 -17.37
C HIS A 55 0.78 13.79 -18.28
N MET A 56 -0.25 13.22 -18.94
CA MET A 56 -0.15 11.98 -19.73
C MET A 56 0.87 12.01 -20.86
N GLN A 57 1.13 13.19 -21.45
CA GLN A 57 2.16 13.37 -22.48
C GLN A 57 3.57 13.08 -21.95
N ASP A 58 3.86 13.46 -20.70
CA ASP A 58 5.14 13.17 -20.05
C ASP A 58 5.17 11.79 -19.39
N TRP A 59 4.05 11.05 -19.36
CA TRP A 59 3.94 9.73 -18.74
C TRP A 59 4.07 8.58 -19.74
N THR A 60 3.28 8.62 -20.81
CA THR A 60 3.00 7.44 -21.65
C THR A 60 4.11 7.18 -22.66
N PRO A 61 4.79 6.02 -22.63
CA PRO A 61 5.78 5.69 -23.64
C PRO A 61 5.16 5.46 -25.02
N ASP A 62 5.85 5.90 -26.08
CA ASP A 62 5.36 5.76 -27.46
C ASP A 62 5.50 4.33 -28.03
N ALA A 63 6.49 3.57 -27.55
CA ALA A 63 6.81 2.23 -28.03
C ALA A 63 6.47 1.15 -26.99
N GLU A 64 6.06 -0.03 -27.46
CA GLU A 64 5.78 -1.20 -26.63
C GLU A 64 7.02 -2.09 -26.42
N GLY A 65 6.95 -3.01 -25.45
CA GLY A 65 8.01 -3.96 -25.15
C GLY A 65 9.13 -3.34 -24.30
N SER A 66 10.33 -3.90 -24.36
CA SER A 66 11.47 -3.49 -23.51
C SER A 66 12.34 -2.35 -24.09
N SER A 67 12.14 -2.04 -25.38
CA SER A 67 12.92 -1.02 -26.10
C SER A 67 12.41 0.41 -25.92
N TYR A 68 11.32 0.62 -25.17
CA TYR A 68 10.75 1.95 -24.96
C TYR A 68 11.75 2.90 -24.27
N GLY A 69 11.73 4.16 -24.68
CA GLY A 69 12.44 5.24 -23.99
C GLY A 69 11.68 5.70 -22.75
N LEU A 70 12.38 5.99 -21.65
CA LEU A 70 11.73 6.60 -20.49
C LEU A 70 11.24 8.00 -20.88
N THR A 71 9.95 8.24 -20.65
CA THR A 71 9.34 9.56 -20.79
C THR A 71 9.76 10.48 -19.67
N ARG A 72 9.52 11.79 -19.83
CA ARG A 72 9.99 12.83 -18.91
C ARG A 72 9.55 12.59 -17.46
N THR A 73 8.35 12.08 -17.21
CA THR A 73 7.93 11.72 -15.84
C THR A 73 8.67 10.46 -15.38
N LEU A 74 8.73 9.41 -16.21
CA LEU A 74 9.36 8.13 -15.87
C LEU A 74 10.89 8.18 -15.71
N GLU A 75 11.56 9.21 -16.25
CA GLU A 75 13.00 9.46 -16.03
C GLU A 75 13.39 9.49 -14.55
N ARG A 76 12.46 9.85 -13.65
CA ARG A 76 12.68 9.85 -12.19
C ARG A 76 12.94 8.44 -11.65
N LEU A 77 12.49 7.41 -12.35
CA LEU A 77 12.68 5.99 -12.01
C LEU A 77 13.75 5.30 -12.88
N LYS A 78 14.66 6.05 -13.53
CA LYS A 78 15.63 5.46 -14.48
C LYS A 78 16.46 4.31 -13.91
N GLU A 79 16.81 4.38 -12.63
CA GLU A 79 17.61 3.34 -11.92
C GLU A 79 16.82 2.05 -11.70
N HIS A 80 15.49 2.13 -11.82
CA HIS A 80 14.53 1.05 -11.63
C HIS A 80 13.85 0.62 -12.94
N LYS A 81 14.31 1.06 -14.11
CA LYS A 81 13.67 0.72 -15.40
C LYS A 81 13.46 -0.79 -15.57
N SER A 82 14.38 -1.62 -15.08
CA SER A 82 14.28 -3.08 -15.14
C SER A 82 13.33 -3.70 -14.13
N ASP A 83 12.79 -2.92 -13.19
CA ASP A 83 12.06 -3.40 -12.02
C ASP A 83 10.56 -3.07 -12.07
N PHE A 84 10.08 -2.45 -13.15
CA PHE A 84 8.66 -2.14 -13.33
C PHE A 84 8.18 -2.29 -14.77
N ASN A 85 6.87 -2.45 -14.93
CA ASN A 85 6.16 -2.34 -16.20
C ASN A 85 5.26 -1.10 -16.21
N VAL A 86 5.20 -0.41 -17.35
CA VAL A 86 4.20 0.64 -17.61
C VAL A 86 3.02 -0.03 -18.32
N LEU A 87 1.81 0.20 -17.83
CA LEU A 87 0.59 -0.43 -18.33
C LEU A 87 -0.34 0.64 -18.89
N SER A 88 -0.66 0.57 -20.19
CA SER A 88 -1.53 1.51 -20.89
C SER A 88 -2.78 0.80 -21.43
N GLY A 89 -3.88 1.53 -21.61
CA GLY A 89 -5.18 1.03 -22.04
C GLY A 89 -6.11 0.57 -20.91
N LEU A 90 -5.63 0.59 -19.66
CA LEU A 90 -6.42 0.21 -18.49
C LEU A 90 -7.44 1.30 -18.14
N THR A 91 -8.66 0.89 -17.79
CA THR A 91 -9.82 1.77 -17.55
C THR A 91 -10.47 1.46 -16.22
N LEU A 92 -11.03 2.49 -15.60
CA LEU A 92 -11.81 2.37 -14.37
C LEU A 92 -13.26 2.81 -14.64
N ASP A 93 -14.10 1.87 -15.08
CA ASP A 93 -15.46 2.19 -15.51
C ASP A 93 -16.34 2.69 -14.35
N GLY A 94 -16.15 2.13 -13.14
CA GLY A 94 -16.84 2.58 -11.93
C GLY A 94 -16.60 4.06 -11.59
N ALA A 95 -15.53 4.67 -12.09
CA ALA A 95 -15.25 6.08 -11.87
C ALA A 95 -16.02 7.02 -12.82
N ARG A 96 -16.56 6.51 -13.92
CA ARG A 96 -17.34 7.31 -14.88
C ARG A 96 -18.63 7.83 -14.25
N ALA A 97 -19.19 8.86 -14.88
CA ALA A 97 -20.37 9.54 -14.36
C ALA A 97 -21.61 8.65 -14.26
N HIS A 98 -21.87 7.76 -15.22
CA HIS A 98 -23.08 6.89 -15.23
C HIS A 98 -24.40 7.64 -14.97
N GLY A 99 -24.49 8.92 -15.36
CA GLY A 99 -25.64 9.79 -15.15
C GLY A 99 -25.56 10.73 -13.94
N ASP A 100 -24.55 10.57 -13.08
CA ASP A 100 -24.38 11.37 -11.86
C ASP A 100 -23.83 12.79 -12.10
N GLY A 101 -23.34 13.10 -13.31
CA GLY A 101 -22.66 14.36 -13.59
C GLY A 101 -21.31 14.47 -12.87
N GLY A 102 -20.95 15.67 -12.40
CA GLY A 102 -19.69 15.90 -11.67
C GLY A 102 -19.55 15.01 -10.43
N GLY A 103 -18.30 14.78 -10.00
CA GLY A 103 -17.96 13.84 -8.92
C GLY A 103 -16.71 13.01 -9.17
N ASP A 104 -15.95 13.33 -10.21
CA ASP A 104 -14.91 12.50 -10.79
C ASP A 104 -13.72 12.27 -9.84
N HIS A 105 -13.41 13.24 -8.98
CA HIS A 105 -12.34 13.10 -7.98
C HIS A 105 -12.76 12.15 -6.85
N ALA A 106 -14.00 12.24 -6.38
CA ALA A 106 -14.53 11.29 -5.40
C ALA A 106 -14.69 9.88 -5.99
N ARG A 107 -15.25 9.78 -7.20
CA ARG A 107 -15.46 8.51 -7.89
C ARG A 107 -14.16 7.80 -8.21
N SER A 108 -13.15 8.52 -8.72
CA SER A 108 -11.84 7.92 -9.05
C SER A 108 -11.19 7.23 -7.86
N VAL A 109 -11.16 7.87 -6.68
CA VAL A 109 -10.59 7.27 -5.46
C VAL A 109 -11.42 6.07 -5.00
N ALA A 110 -12.74 6.23 -4.91
CA ALA A 110 -13.62 5.19 -4.39
C ALA A 110 -13.66 3.94 -5.28
N ALA A 111 -13.56 4.14 -6.60
CA ALA A 111 -13.53 3.07 -7.57
C ALA A 111 -12.14 2.43 -7.67
N PHE A 112 -11.04 3.17 -7.42
CA PHE A 112 -9.68 2.73 -7.76
C PHE A 112 -9.35 1.32 -7.30
N LEU A 113 -9.64 0.95 -6.05
CA LEU A 113 -9.39 -0.41 -5.54
C LEU A 113 -10.64 -1.30 -5.50
N THR A 114 -11.82 -0.78 -5.82
CA THR A 114 -13.08 -1.54 -5.73
C THR A 114 -13.61 -1.98 -7.09
N GLY A 115 -13.25 -1.28 -8.16
CA GLY A 115 -13.87 -1.40 -9.49
C GLY A 115 -15.34 -1.00 -9.52
N ALA A 116 -15.89 -0.47 -8.42
CA ALA A 116 -17.31 -0.23 -8.28
C ALA A 116 -17.65 1.25 -8.48
N HIS A 117 -18.87 1.50 -8.97
CA HIS A 117 -19.42 2.84 -8.99
C HIS A 117 -19.99 3.19 -7.60
N PRO A 118 -19.42 4.17 -6.88
CA PRO A 118 -19.92 4.56 -5.57
C PRO A 118 -21.27 5.25 -5.73
N ARG A 119 -22.18 5.04 -4.78
CA ARG A 119 -23.46 5.75 -4.75
C ARG A 119 -23.24 7.24 -4.54
N LYS A 120 -23.81 8.08 -5.40
CA LYS A 120 -23.84 9.53 -5.17
C LYS A 120 -24.67 9.88 -3.94
N THR A 121 -23.97 10.25 -2.89
CA THR A 121 -24.54 10.76 -1.64
C THR A 121 -23.46 11.46 -0.83
N ASN A 122 -23.82 12.55 -0.16
CA ASN A 122 -23.01 13.22 0.87
C ASN A 122 -23.51 12.89 2.29
N GLY A 123 -24.49 12.00 2.41
CA GLY A 123 -25.14 11.59 3.64
C GLY A 123 -24.59 10.29 4.23
N ALA A 124 -25.35 9.73 5.16
CA ALA A 124 -24.97 8.53 5.91
C ALA A 124 -25.36 7.20 5.23
N ASP A 125 -25.69 7.24 3.96
CA ASP A 125 -26.08 6.08 3.15
C ASP A 125 -25.08 5.80 2.03
N ILE A 126 -23.80 6.16 2.27
CA ILE A 126 -22.67 5.80 1.42
C ILE A 126 -22.72 4.30 1.12
N ASN A 127 -22.54 3.97 -0.15
CA ASN A 127 -22.45 2.62 -0.66
C ASN A 127 -21.36 2.56 -1.73
N ASN A 128 -20.52 1.54 -1.66
CA ASN A 128 -19.45 1.21 -2.59
C ASN A 128 -19.32 -0.33 -2.63
N GLN A 129 -18.11 -0.87 -2.80
CA GLN A 129 -17.82 -2.31 -2.62
C GLN A 129 -16.58 -2.52 -1.77
N ILE A 130 -16.32 -3.78 -1.41
CA ILE A 130 -15.04 -4.18 -0.81
C ILE A 130 -13.90 -3.92 -1.80
N SER A 131 -12.78 -3.39 -1.32
CA SER A 131 -11.59 -3.11 -2.13
C SER A 131 -10.66 -4.32 -2.21
N VAL A 132 -9.83 -4.39 -3.26
CA VAL A 132 -8.95 -5.53 -3.56
C VAL A 132 -7.98 -5.84 -2.42
N ASP A 133 -7.42 -4.81 -1.79
CA ASP A 133 -6.54 -4.95 -0.63
C ASP A 133 -7.26 -5.62 0.53
N GLN A 134 -8.48 -5.19 0.87
CA GLN A 134 -9.28 -5.77 1.96
C GLN A 134 -9.82 -7.16 1.61
N ALA A 135 -10.25 -7.37 0.36
CA ALA A 135 -10.73 -8.66 -0.13
C ALA A 135 -9.61 -9.71 -0.09
N THR A 136 -8.38 -9.33 -0.43
CA THR A 136 -7.21 -10.20 -0.33
C THR A 136 -6.81 -10.42 1.13
N ALA A 137 -6.78 -9.36 1.94
CA ALA A 137 -6.45 -9.44 3.37
C ALA A 137 -7.39 -10.37 4.14
N ALA A 138 -8.67 -10.41 3.76
CA ALA A 138 -9.64 -11.34 4.35
C ALA A 138 -9.29 -12.83 4.12
N LYS A 139 -8.44 -13.14 3.13
CA LYS A 139 -8.03 -14.51 2.78
C LYS A 139 -6.63 -14.85 3.26
N VAL A 140 -5.68 -13.92 3.19
CA VAL A 140 -4.25 -14.20 3.45
C VAL A 140 -3.68 -13.41 4.63
N GLY A 141 -4.43 -12.44 5.16
CA GLY A 141 -3.95 -11.52 6.21
C GLY A 141 -3.73 -12.17 7.57
N ASP A 142 -4.24 -13.38 7.81
CA ASP A 142 -4.01 -14.10 9.08
C ASP A 142 -2.58 -14.67 9.21
N ALA A 143 -1.77 -14.57 8.14
CA ALA A 143 -0.36 -14.95 8.13
C ALA A 143 0.57 -13.86 8.70
N THR A 144 0.09 -12.63 8.87
CA THR A 144 0.86 -11.48 9.36
C THR A 144 0.17 -10.80 10.53
N ARG A 145 0.88 -9.87 11.19
CA ARG A 145 0.36 -9.18 12.39
C ARG A 145 -0.80 -8.26 12.03
N PHE A 146 -0.66 -7.57 10.91
CA PHE A 146 -1.68 -6.76 10.29
C PHE A 146 -2.10 -7.45 9.00
N GLY A 147 -3.41 -7.66 8.82
CA GLY A 147 -3.91 -8.24 7.57
C GLY A 147 -3.72 -7.31 6.37
N SER A 148 -3.74 -6.00 6.63
CA SER A 148 -3.42 -4.93 5.70
C SER A 148 -3.02 -3.68 6.50
N LEU A 149 -2.31 -2.74 5.85
CA LEU A 149 -2.04 -1.40 6.39
C LEU A 149 -2.48 -0.35 5.38
N GLU A 150 -3.32 0.58 5.83
CA GLU A 150 -3.82 1.70 5.02
C GLU A 150 -3.14 3.00 5.49
N LEU A 151 -2.34 3.59 4.60
CA LEU A 151 -1.43 4.69 4.91
C LEU A 151 -1.65 5.89 3.96
N GLY A 152 -1.18 7.06 4.35
CA GLY A 152 -1.13 8.21 3.45
C GLY A 152 -0.50 9.46 4.06
N LEU A 153 -0.49 10.56 3.32
CA LEU A 153 0.08 11.83 3.80
C LEU A 153 -0.97 12.89 4.18
N GLU A 154 -2.25 12.59 3.97
CA GLU A 154 -3.35 13.48 4.32
C GLU A 154 -4.44 12.69 5.06
N ALA A 155 -4.98 13.23 6.16
CA ALA A 155 -5.97 12.50 6.95
C ALA A 155 -7.24 12.22 6.14
N SER A 156 -7.94 11.13 6.45
CA SER A 156 -9.22 10.82 5.82
C SER A 156 -10.34 11.69 6.37
N ALA A 157 -11.13 12.30 5.49
CA ALA A 157 -12.42 12.89 5.86
C ALA A 157 -13.54 11.85 5.72
N GLN A 158 -14.43 11.76 6.71
CA GLN A 158 -15.47 10.71 6.79
C GLN A 158 -16.88 11.19 6.45
N ALA A 159 -17.12 12.50 6.46
CA ALA A 159 -18.42 13.10 6.21
C ALA A 159 -18.26 14.49 5.57
N GLY A 160 -19.33 14.95 4.91
CA GLY A 160 -19.36 16.23 4.21
C GLY A 160 -19.56 16.05 2.70
N ASN A 161 -19.67 17.16 1.99
CA ASN A 161 -19.80 17.18 0.53
C ASN A 161 -18.47 17.64 -0.06
N CYS A 162 -17.64 16.70 -0.51
CA CYS A 162 -16.29 17.01 -1.00
C CYS A 162 -16.19 17.07 -2.53
N ASP A 163 -17.17 16.52 -3.25
CA ASP A 163 -17.18 16.58 -4.71
C ASP A 163 -18.60 16.43 -5.25
N SER A 164 -19.23 17.55 -5.60
CA SER A 164 -20.45 17.54 -6.44
C SER A 164 -21.62 16.68 -5.92
N GLY A 165 -21.75 16.52 -4.60
CA GLY A 165 -22.76 15.67 -3.95
C GLY A 165 -22.26 14.32 -3.47
N TYR A 166 -20.99 13.98 -3.67
CA TYR A 166 -20.33 12.81 -3.08
C TYR A 166 -19.72 13.13 -1.71
N SER A 167 -19.82 12.14 -0.82
CA SER A 167 -19.26 12.15 0.52
C SER A 167 -17.75 12.28 0.48
N CYS A 168 -17.19 13.04 1.43
CA CYS A 168 -15.76 13.10 1.67
C CYS A 168 -15.10 11.74 1.90
N ALA A 169 -15.87 10.74 2.37
CA ALA A 169 -15.40 9.38 2.51
C ALA A 169 -14.89 8.78 1.19
N TYR A 170 -15.50 9.16 0.05
CA TYR A 170 -15.13 8.67 -1.27
C TYR A 170 -13.83 9.30 -1.79
N ALA A 171 -13.64 10.61 -1.61
CA ALA A 171 -12.44 11.32 -2.06
C ALA A 171 -11.20 11.05 -1.18
N SER A 172 -11.40 10.53 0.03
CA SER A 172 -10.34 10.40 1.05
C SER A 172 -9.95 8.96 1.38
N ASN A 173 -10.68 7.95 0.88
CA ASN A 173 -10.43 6.54 1.19
C ASN A 173 -10.61 5.66 -0.06
N MET A 174 -9.52 5.01 -0.48
CA MET A 174 -9.58 3.97 -1.53
C MET A 174 -9.79 2.56 -0.97
N SER A 175 -9.48 2.33 0.31
CA SER A 175 -9.67 1.04 0.98
C SER A 175 -11.06 0.98 1.63
N TRP A 176 -11.78 -0.12 1.37
CA TRP A 176 -13.15 -0.37 1.81
C TRP A 176 -13.27 -1.82 2.27
N ARG A 177 -13.64 -2.05 3.53
CA ARG A 177 -13.86 -3.41 4.07
C ARG A 177 -15.16 -4.04 3.60
N GLY A 178 -16.07 -3.20 3.14
CA GLY A 178 -17.35 -3.58 2.60
C GLY A 178 -18.09 -2.35 2.09
N PRO A 179 -19.32 -2.52 1.58
CA PRO A 179 -20.03 -1.47 0.87
C PRO A 179 -20.20 -0.15 1.62
N THR A 180 -20.25 -0.18 2.95
CA THR A 180 -20.53 1.01 3.78
C THR A 180 -19.41 1.33 4.78
N GLN A 181 -18.25 0.69 4.64
CA GLN A 181 -17.18 0.69 5.64
C GLN A 181 -15.84 1.11 5.01
N PRO A 182 -15.63 2.43 4.80
CA PRO A 182 -14.33 2.94 4.38
C PRO A 182 -13.28 2.71 5.47
N VAL A 183 -12.04 2.48 5.07
CA VAL A 183 -10.90 2.33 5.99
C VAL A 183 -10.06 3.60 5.95
N ALA A 184 -10.01 4.30 7.09
CA ALA A 184 -9.22 5.51 7.24
C ALA A 184 -7.72 5.20 7.19
N LYS A 185 -6.97 6.07 6.52
CA LYS A 185 -5.51 5.96 6.47
C LYS A 185 -4.83 6.52 7.72
N GLU A 186 -3.82 5.81 8.19
CA GLU A 186 -2.88 6.31 9.19
C GLU A 186 -1.88 7.25 8.50
N VAL A 187 -1.68 8.42 9.08
CA VAL A 187 -0.82 9.46 8.53
C VAL A 187 0.33 9.83 9.47
N ASP A 188 0.29 9.38 10.73
CA ASP A 188 1.37 9.60 11.67
C ASP A 188 2.42 8.48 11.58
N PRO A 189 3.63 8.74 11.06
CA PRO A 189 4.67 7.71 10.96
C PRO A 189 5.09 7.19 12.35
N GLY A 190 4.99 7.99 13.41
CA GLY A 190 5.25 7.56 14.79
C GLY A 190 4.18 6.59 15.28
N ALA A 191 2.92 6.80 14.92
CA ALA A 191 1.84 5.85 15.23
C ALA A 191 2.01 4.53 14.45
N VAL A 192 2.45 4.59 13.19
CA VAL A 192 2.79 3.37 12.42
C VAL A 192 3.97 2.64 13.07
N PHE A 193 5.04 3.34 13.41
CA PHE A 193 6.20 2.78 14.11
C PHE A 193 5.79 2.07 15.40
N ASP A 194 5.01 2.73 16.25
CA ASP A 194 4.52 2.14 17.49
C ASP A 194 3.69 0.89 17.21
N ARG A 195 2.81 0.92 16.20
CA ARG A 195 2.06 -0.28 15.81
C ARG A 195 2.99 -1.42 15.39
N LEU A 196 4.01 -1.14 14.58
CA LEU A 196 4.98 -2.14 14.12
C LEU A 196 5.79 -2.73 15.29
N PHE A 197 6.19 -1.93 16.28
CA PHE A 197 7.15 -2.33 17.32
C PHE A 197 6.63 -2.39 18.76
N ALA A 198 5.32 -2.18 19.02
CA ALA A 198 4.72 -2.14 20.37
C ALA A 198 4.98 -3.37 21.28
N ALA A 199 5.47 -4.50 20.75
CA ALA A 199 5.90 -5.63 21.58
C ALA A 199 7.16 -5.30 22.42
N GLN A 200 7.93 -4.28 22.07
CA GLN A 200 9.17 -3.90 22.77
C GLN A 200 8.93 -3.22 24.14
N SER A 201 7.72 -2.75 24.46
CA SER A 201 7.49 -1.89 25.63
C SER A 201 6.80 -2.54 26.84
N SER A 202 6.35 -3.80 26.76
CA SER A 202 5.64 -4.44 27.88
C SER A 202 6.30 -5.72 28.37
N ASN A 203 7.02 -5.61 29.49
CA ASN A 203 7.48 -6.72 30.35
C ASN A 203 6.30 -7.45 31.05
N GLU A 204 5.20 -7.74 30.34
CA GLU A 204 4.10 -8.53 30.89
C GLU A 204 4.28 -10.01 30.51
N THR A 205 4.36 -10.87 31.52
CA THR A 205 4.58 -12.30 31.36
C THR A 205 3.46 -12.93 30.51
N ARG A 206 3.84 -13.49 29.35
CA ARG A 206 3.03 -14.19 28.32
C ARG A 206 1.89 -15.08 28.87
N ARG A 207 2.04 -15.61 30.08
CA ARG A 207 1.07 -16.50 30.75
C ARG A 207 -0.19 -15.78 31.26
N MET A 208 -0.08 -14.53 31.72
CA MET A 208 -1.20 -13.75 32.26
C MET A 208 -2.12 -13.18 31.16
N LYS A 209 -1.59 -12.97 29.95
CA LYS A 209 -2.34 -12.56 28.75
C LYS A 209 -3.30 -13.66 28.27
N SER A 210 -2.81 -14.89 28.10
CA SER A 210 -3.60 -16.01 27.54
C SER A 210 -4.88 -16.39 28.31
N VAL A 211 -4.89 -16.23 29.65
CA VAL A 211 -6.08 -16.52 30.47
C VAL A 211 -7.12 -15.42 30.31
N ARG A 212 -6.70 -14.15 30.36
CA ARG A 212 -7.59 -12.99 30.21
C ARG A 212 -8.18 -12.90 28.80
N GLU A 213 -7.44 -13.37 27.80
CA GLU A 213 -7.84 -13.44 26.39
C GLU A 213 -8.91 -14.50 26.11
N LYS A 214 -8.80 -15.68 26.71
CA LYS A 214 -9.85 -16.72 26.60
C LYS A 214 -11.19 -16.25 27.15
N TYR A 215 -11.19 -15.55 28.29
CA TYR A 215 -12.41 -14.97 28.85
C TYR A 215 -12.95 -13.81 28.02
N ARG A 216 -12.09 -12.95 27.44
CA ARG A 216 -12.53 -11.87 26.53
C ARG A 216 -13.18 -12.41 25.26
N LYS A 217 -12.59 -13.43 24.63
CA LYS A 217 -13.14 -14.05 23.41
C LYS A 217 -14.54 -14.63 23.66
N SER A 218 -14.73 -15.33 24.78
CA SER A 218 -16.03 -15.88 25.17
C SER A 218 -17.10 -14.81 25.44
N ILE A 219 -16.71 -13.64 25.96
CA ILE A 219 -17.63 -12.52 26.22
C ILE A 219 -17.99 -11.79 24.91
N ILE A 220 -17.03 -11.66 23.99
CA ILE A 220 -17.23 -10.98 22.70
C ILE A 220 -18.07 -11.85 21.75
N ASP A 221 -17.87 -13.16 21.75
CA ASP A 221 -18.71 -14.10 20.99
C ASP A 221 -20.18 -14.03 21.43
N PHE A 222 -20.42 -13.87 22.75
CA PHE A 222 -21.77 -13.66 23.30
C PHE A 222 -22.36 -12.30 22.90
N ALA A 223 -21.56 -11.22 22.98
CA ALA A 223 -21.99 -9.89 22.58
C ALA A 223 -22.22 -9.73 21.07
N LEU A 224 -21.57 -10.56 20.24
CA LEU A 224 -21.71 -10.55 18.78
C LEU A 224 -23.11 -10.99 18.32
N GLU A 225 -23.75 -11.91 19.04
CA GLU A 225 -25.08 -12.40 18.71
C GLU A 225 -26.14 -11.31 18.99
N ASP A 226 -26.05 -10.67 20.15
CA ASP A 226 -26.87 -9.51 20.51
C ASP A 226 -26.63 -8.32 19.58
N ALA A 227 -25.37 -8.04 19.24
CA ALA A 227 -25.03 -6.96 18.32
C ALA A 227 -25.59 -7.20 16.91
N LYS A 228 -25.63 -8.46 16.42
CA LYS A 228 -26.29 -8.80 15.15
C LYS A 228 -27.81 -8.59 15.21
N SER A 229 -28.44 -8.91 16.34
CA SER A 229 -29.87 -8.69 16.55
C SER A 229 -30.19 -7.19 16.55
N LEU A 230 -29.39 -6.40 17.28
CA LEU A 230 -29.50 -4.95 17.34
C LEU A 230 -29.24 -4.29 15.97
N HIS A 231 -28.22 -4.76 15.22
CA HIS A 231 -27.88 -4.25 13.90
C HIS A 231 -29.07 -4.28 12.94
N LYS A 232 -29.91 -5.32 12.98
CA LYS A 232 -31.11 -5.42 12.12
C LYS A 232 -32.17 -4.35 12.42
N GLN A 233 -32.20 -3.81 13.63
CA GLN A 233 -33.21 -2.87 14.11
C GLN A 233 -32.75 -1.40 14.01
N LEU A 234 -31.44 -1.17 13.82
CA LEU A 234 -30.87 0.18 13.82
C LEU A 234 -31.04 0.90 12.46
N PRO A 235 -31.24 2.24 12.49
CA PRO A 235 -31.09 3.09 11.32
C PRO A 235 -29.67 3.03 10.73
N ALA A 236 -29.50 3.43 9.46
CA ALA A 236 -28.24 3.29 8.72
C ALA A 236 -27.01 3.93 9.42
N ILE A 237 -27.18 5.11 10.04
CA ILE A 237 -26.12 5.82 10.78
C ILE A 237 -25.61 4.97 11.94
N ASP A 238 -26.52 4.41 12.72
CA ASP A 238 -26.18 3.71 13.96
C ASP A 238 -25.63 2.31 13.65
N ARG A 239 -26.12 1.66 12.58
CA ARG A 239 -25.51 0.43 12.05
C ARG A 239 -24.05 0.63 11.70
N ARG A 240 -23.71 1.75 11.05
CA ARG A 240 -22.31 2.05 10.69
C ARG A 240 -21.42 2.21 11.93
N LYS A 241 -21.89 2.95 12.95
CA LYS A 241 -21.15 3.10 14.21
C LYS A 241 -20.96 1.76 14.93
N LEU A 242 -21.99 0.93 14.95
CA LEU A 242 -21.91 -0.41 15.54
C LEU A 242 -20.93 -1.30 14.78
N ASP A 243 -20.93 -1.25 13.44
CA ASP A 243 -19.97 -1.97 12.60
C ASP A 243 -18.52 -1.51 12.86
N GLU A 244 -18.28 -0.21 12.94
CA GLU A 244 -16.97 0.36 13.29
C GLU A 244 -16.50 -0.10 14.68
N TYR A 245 -17.41 -0.12 15.65
CA TYR A 245 -17.12 -0.58 17.01
C TYR A 245 -16.80 -2.08 17.06
N LEU A 246 -17.65 -2.93 16.49
CA LEU A 246 -17.43 -4.39 16.43
C LEU A 246 -16.16 -4.73 15.66
N TYR A 247 -15.84 -3.96 14.62
CA TYR A 247 -14.56 -4.09 13.94
C TYR A 247 -13.41 -3.76 14.87
N SER A 248 -13.44 -2.61 15.57
CA SER A 248 -12.36 -2.22 16.47
C SER A 248 -12.06 -3.31 17.51
N ILE A 249 -13.10 -3.99 18.00
CA ILE A 249 -12.98 -5.13 18.91
C ILE A 249 -12.30 -6.31 18.20
N ARG A 250 -12.81 -6.75 17.04
CA ARG A 250 -12.21 -7.87 16.29
C ARG A 250 -10.78 -7.61 15.84
N ASP A 251 -10.44 -6.37 15.52
CA ASP A 251 -9.09 -5.96 15.15
C ASP A 251 -8.15 -6.00 16.36
N VAL A 252 -8.62 -5.58 17.55
CA VAL A 252 -7.90 -5.84 18.81
C VAL A 252 -7.71 -7.34 19.00
N GLU A 253 -8.75 -8.17 18.85
CA GLU A 253 -8.65 -9.62 19.02
C GLU A 253 -7.68 -10.27 18.03
N LYS A 254 -7.74 -9.91 16.74
CA LYS A 254 -6.81 -10.40 15.72
C LYS A 254 -5.39 -9.96 16.00
N ARG A 255 -5.17 -8.71 16.42
CA ARG A 255 -3.83 -8.22 16.80
C ARG A 255 -3.28 -8.93 18.02
N VAL A 256 -4.14 -9.24 18.99
CA VAL A 256 -3.76 -9.99 20.21
C VAL A 256 -3.46 -11.46 19.87
N ALA A 257 -4.31 -12.11 19.08
CA ALA A 257 -4.08 -13.48 18.61
C ALA A 257 -2.87 -13.59 17.65
N GLY A 258 -2.60 -12.54 16.87
CA GLY A 258 -1.45 -12.43 15.97
C GLY A 258 -0.15 -12.06 16.69
N ALA A 259 -0.21 -11.38 17.84
CA ALA A 259 0.95 -11.07 18.68
C ALA A 259 1.62 -12.34 19.24
N ASP A 260 0.87 -13.43 19.40
CA ASP A 260 1.42 -14.73 19.80
C ASP A 260 2.00 -15.54 18.63
N ARG A 261 1.63 -15.22 17.38
CA ARG A 261 1.99 -15.99 16.17
C ARG A 261 3.28 -15.57 15.49
N LEU A 262 3.82 -14.40 15.85
CA LEU A 262 4.98 -13.83 15.16
C LEU A 262 6.12 -13.63 16.14
N SER A 263 7.12 -14.49 16.03
CA SER A 263 8.48 -14.09 16.35
C SER A 263 8.83 -12.97 15.38
N VAL A 264 8.89 -11.72 15.86
CA VAL A 264 9.82 -10.79 15.23
C VAL A 264 11.16 -11.50 15.37
N ASN A 265 11.72 -12.03 14.28
CA ASN A 265 13.14 -12.34 14.31
C ASN A 265 13.80 -10.99 14.52
N GLU A 266 14.22 -10.74 15.76
CA GLU A 266 14.93 -9.53 16.18
C GLU A 266 16.24 -9.36 15.37
N GLU A 267 16.71 -10.45 14.74
CA GLU A 267 17.75 -10.47 13.72
C GLU A 267 17.30 -9.73 12.45
N GLY A 268 17.73 -8.49 12.31
CA GLY A 268 17.60 -7.72 11.06
C GLY A 268 16.66 -6.52 11.11
N VAL A 269 16.03 -6.23 12.26
CA VAL A 269 15.33 -4.95 12.48
C VAL A 269 16.38 -3.84 12.62
N PRO A 270 16.45 -2.85 11.71
CA PRO A 270 17.38 -1.74 11.83
C PRO A 270 17.10 -0.94 13.12
N ASP A 271 18.14 -0.43 13.77
CA ASP A 271 18.02 0.59 14.81
C ASP A 271 17.50 1.89 14.16
N TYR A 272 16.18 1.96 14.00
CA TYR A 272 15.50 3.07 13.34
C TYR A 272 14.92 4.03 14.40
N PRO A 273 15.30 5.32 14.38
CA PRO A 273 14.83 6.27 15.37
C PRO A 273 13.32 6.48 15.22
N ARG A 274 12.58 6.33 16.33
CA ARG A 274 11.12 6.56 16.35
C ARG A 274 10.80 7.97 15.83
N PRO A 275 9.95 8.12 14.79
CA PRO A 275 9.49 9.41 14.30
C PRO A 275 8.80 10.26 15.36
N ARG A 276 8.95 11.58 15.27
CA ARG A 276 8.31 12.56 16.18
C ARG A 276 7.08 13.18 15.53
N GLY A 277 6.00 12.41 15.43
CA GLY A 277 4.71 12.84 14.88
C GLY A 277 4.75 13.08 13.36
N VAL A 278 3.80 13.87 12.86
CA VAL A 278 3.66 14.22 11.43
C VAL A 278 4.53 15.43 11.08
N PRO A 279 5.54 15.29 10.19
CA PRO A 279 6.34 16.44 9.73
C PRO A 279 5.51 17.48 8.97
N LYS A 280 5.97 18.74 8.99
CA LYS A 280 5.32 19.82 8.23
C LYS A 280 5.66 19.77 6.73
N ALA A 281 6.90 19.42 6.40
CA ALA A 281 7.35 19.28 5.02
C ALA A 281 6.85 17.95 4.46
N LEU A 282 6.27 17.99 3.26
CA LEU A 282 5.68 16.80 2.66
C LEU A 282 6.76 15.81 2.23
N SER A 283 7.89 16.31 1.75
CA SER A 283 9.11 15.55 1.49
C SER A 283 9.53 14.71 2.69
N GLU A 284 9.73 15.31 3.86
CA GLU A 284 10.11 14.61 5.09
C GLU A 284 9.02 13.63 5.55
N HIS A 285 7.74 14.04 5.50
CA HIS A 285 6.63 13.16 5.86
C HIS A 285 6.54 11.92 4.96
N SER A 286 6.64 12.12 3.66
CA SER A 286 6.63 11.03 2.68
C SER A 286 7.83 10.11 2.82
N GLU A 287 9.02 10.63 3.09
CA GLU A 287 10.21 9.82 3.34
C GLU A 287 10.03 8.91 4.56
N LEU A 288 9.58 9.46 5.69
CA LEU A 288 9.30 8.67 6.90
C LEU A 288 8.23 7.60 6.64
N MET A 289 7.20 7.92 5.86
CA MET A 289 6.18 6.93 5.51
C MET A 289 6.72 5.83 4.59
N MET A 290 7.60 6.15 3.62
CA MET A 290 8.29 5.13 2.82
C MET A 290 9.18 4.23 3.68
N ASP A 291 9.82 4.78 4.73
CA ASP A 291 10.56 4.00 5.71
C ASP A 291 9.66 3.06 6.49
N MET A 292 8.50 3.53 6.95
CA MET A 292 7.54 2.69 7.66
C MET A 292 7.01 1.55 6.79
N ILE A 293 6.75 1.81 5.51
CA ILE A 293 6.34 0.79 4.53
C ILE A 293 7.46 -0.25 4.34
N THR A 294 8.70 0.22 4.19
CA THR A 294 9.88 -0.64 4.05
C THR A 294 10.03 -1.56 5.26
N LEU A 295 9.96 -1.01 6.47
CA LEU A 295 10.04 -1.77 7.72
C LEU A 295 8.88 -2.76 7.85
N ALA A 296 7.65 -2.36 7.49
CA ALA A 296 6.49 -3.23 7.55
C ALA A 296 6.64 -4.47 6.65
N TYR A 297 7.20 -4.30 5.45
CA TYR A 297 7.48 -5.40 4.53
C TYR A 297 8.69 -6.23 4.95
N GLN A 298 9.80 -5.57 5.34
CA GLN A 298 11.02 -6.25 5.77
C GLN A 298 10.79 -7.14 6.99
N THR A 299 9.96 -6.70 7.93
CA THR A 299 9.61 -7.46 9.14
C THR A 299 8.46 -8.45 8.95
N ASP A 300 7.91 -8.56 7.72
CA ASP A 300 6.69 -9.33 7.42
C ASP A 300 5.51 -8.99 8.36
N SER A 301 5.44 -7.74 8.82
CA SER A 301 4.37 -7.24 9.70
C SER A 301 3.04 -7.15 8.96
N THR A 302 3.09 -6.90 7.66
CA THR A 302 1.97 -7.01 6.71
C THR A 302 2.51 -7.47 5.35
N ARG A 303 1.66 -8.15 4.57
CA ARG A 303 1.91 -8.45 3.16
C ARG A 303 1.04 -7.62 2.22
N ILE A 304 0.12 -6.82 2.75
CA ILE A 304 -0.81 -6.01 1.97
C ILE A 304 -0.78 -4.58 2.48
N LEU A 305 -0.65 -3.61 1.57
CA LEU A 305 -0.58 -2.19 1.91
C LEU A 305 -1.26 -1.32 0.87
N SER A 306 -1.90 -0.25 1.33
CA SER A 306 -2.42 0.83 0.48
C SER A 306 -1.84 2.17 0.97
N PHE A 307 -1.43 3.03 0.04
CA PHE A 307 -0.82 4.32 0.33
C PHE A 307 -1.38 5.42 -0.58
N MET A 308 -1.96 6.47 0.00
CA MET A 308 -2.43 7.64 -0.76
C MET A 308 -1.51 8.84 -0.52
N PHE A 309 -0.99 9.44 -1.60
CA PHE A 309 -0.18 10.66 -1.49
C PHE A 309 -0.98 11.82 -0.90
N THR A 310 -2.11 12.18 -1.50
CA THR A 310 -3.04 13.18 -0.92
C THR A 310 -4.48 12.76 -1.20
N ASN A 311 -5.45 13.44 -0.59
CA ASN A 311 -6.86 13.23 -0.93
C ASN A 311 -7.13 13.74 -2.35
N ALA A 312 -8.12 13.14 -3.04
CA ALA A 312 -8.57 13.68 -4.32
C ALA A 312 -9.38 14.97 -4.09
N GLY A 313 -9.23 15.94 -5.00
CA GLY A 313 -9.79 17.28 -4.84
C GLY A 313 -9.01 18.17 -3.86
N SER A 314 -7.95 17.67 -3.22
CA SER A 314 -7.11 18.45 -2.31
C SER A 314 -6.33 19.54 -3.06
N ASN A 315 -6.47 20.79 -2.61
CA ASN A 315 -5.72 21.95 -3.08
C ASN A 315 -4.37 22.11 -2.38
N ARG A 316 -3.74 20.99 -1.98
CA ARG A 316 -2.41 21.02 -1.39
C ARG A 316 -1.40 21.65 -2.35
N SER A 317 -0.60 22.59 -1.83
CA SER A 317 0.55 23.17 -2.52
C SER A 317 1.84 22.39 -2.21
N TYR A 318 2.85 22.56 -3.06
CA TYR A 318 4.15 21.89 -2.98
C TYR A 318 5.30 22.92 -3.01
N PRO A 319 5.46 23.73 -1.95
CA PRO A 319 6.44 24.83 -1.93
C PRO A 319 7.90 24.35 -2.03
N GLU A 320 8.18 23.11 -1.62
CA GLU A 320 9.50 22.47 -1.72
C GLU A 320 9.98 22.22 -3.16
N ILE A 321 9.07 22.27 -4.13
CA ILE A 321 9.36 22.23 -5.56
C ILE A 321 8.88 23.50 -6.28
N ASP A 322 8.73 24.60 -5.52
CA ASP A 322 8.29 25.92 -5.97
C ASP A 322 6.91 25.98 -6.64
N ILE A 323 5.99 25.08 -6.24
CA ILE A 323 4.58 25.14 -6.66
C ILE A 323 3.72 25.58 -5.47
N LYS A 324 3.17 26.81 -5.54
CA LYS A 324 2.44 27.42 -4.42
C LYS A 324 0.93 27.33 -4.58
N GLU A 325 0.47 27.10 -5.80
CA GLU A 325 -0.92 26.91 -6.19
C GLU A 325 -1.45 25.55 -5.72
N GLY A 326 -2.78 25.44 -5.63
CA GLY A 326 -3.43 24.19 -5.25
C GLY A 326 -3.33 23.14 -6.35
N HIS A 327 -2.91 21.92 -6.01
CA HIS A 327 -2.76 20.84 -6.99
C HIS A 327 -4.06 20.51 -7.74
N HIS A 328 -5.19 20.48 -7.05
CA HIS A 328 -6.48 20.27 -7.70
C HIS A 328 -6.81 21.40 -8.69
N GLU A 329 -6.67 22.67 -8.31
CA GLU A 329 -6.88 23.81 -9.23
C GLU A 329 -5.94 23.81 -10.45
N LEU A 330 -4.71 23.32 -10.28
CA LEU A 330 -3.78 23.16 -11.38
C LEU A 330 -4.28 22.09 -12.35
N SER A 331 -4.82 20.97 -11.86
CA SER A 331 -5.32 19.86 -12.68
C SER A 331 -6.39 20.27 -13.70
N HIS A 332 -7.24 21.26 -13.35
CA HIS A 332 -8.14 21.95 -14.28
C HIS A 332 -7.36 22.96 -15.13
N HIS A 333 -6.47 22.44 -15.98
CA HIS A 333 -5.43 23.23 -16.63
C HIS A 333 -5.95 24.11 -17.78
N GLY A 334 -7.11 23.82 -18.36
CA GLY A 334 -7.69 24.60 -19.46
C GLY A 334 -6.72 24.79 -20.64
N LYS A 335 -5.89 23.78 -20.91
CA LYS A 335 -4.74 23.82 -21.84
C LYS A 335 -3.64 24.87 -21.54
N SER A 336 -3.62 25.47 -20.35
CA SER A 336 -2.53 26.37 -19.94
C SER A 336 -1.19 25.62 -19.86
N GLU A 337 -0.18 26.11 -20.58
CA GLU A 337 1.17 25.54 -20.52
C GLU A 337 1.80 25.65 -19.13
N SER A 338 1.57 26.76 -18.44
CA SER A 338 2.08 26.98 -17.08
C SER A 338 1.52 25.93 -16.11
N LYS A 339 0.19 25.73 -16.11
CA LYS A 339 -0.44 24.73 -15.24
C LYS A 339 0.02 23.32 -15.58
N GLN A 340 0.12 22.96 -16.86
CA GLN A 340 0.62 21.65 -17.29
C GLN A 340 2.06 21.40 -16.82
N LYS A 341 2.94 22.42 -16.91
CA LYS A 341 4.30 22.33 -16.38
C LYS A 341 4.32 22.12 -14.86
N SER A 342 3.44 22.80 -14.13
CA SER A 342 3.31 22.63 -12.68
C SER A 342 2.83 21.21 -12.32
N ILE A 343 1.81 20.68 -13.02
CA ILE A 343 1.33 19.30 -12.85
C ILE A 343 2.47 18.30 -13.12
N ALA A 344 3.18 18.45 -14.26
CA ALA A 344 4.29 17.57 -14.60
C ALA A 344 5.41 17.59 -13.52
N THR A 345 5.65 18.76 -12.92
CA THR A 345 6.60 18.92 -11.82
C THR A 345 6.13 18.18 -10.55
N ILE A 346 4.84 18.29 -10.20
CA ILE A 346 4.24 17.54 -9.09
C ILE A 346 4.28 16.03 -9.36
N ASN A 347 3.95 15.57 -10.56
CA ASN A 347 3.99 14.14 -10.90
C ASN A 347 5.40 13.57 -10.80
N ARG A 348 6.43 14.32 -11.23
CA ARG A 348 7.84 13.94 -11.05
C ARG A 348 8.22 13.87 -9.56
N PHE A 349 7.72 14.78 -8.74
CA PHE A 349 7.93 14.74 -7.29
C PHE A 349 7.29 13.49 -6.64
N HIS A 350 6.06 13.12 -7.03
CA HIS A 350 5.45 11.88 -6.53
C HIS A 350 6.26 10.64 -6.91
N LEU A 351 6.75 10.59 -8.16
CA LEU A 351 7.63 9.50 -8.59
C LEU A 351 9.00 9.50 -7.90
N ASP A 352 9.54 10.65 -7.48
CA ASP A 352 10.76 10.64 -6.67
C ASP A 352 10.55 9.92 -5.35
N ARG A 353 9.43 10.18 -4.67
CA ARG A 353 9.10 9.51 -3.41
C ARG A 353 8.87 8.01 -3.62
N PHE A 354 8.18 7.63 -4.69
CA PHE A 354 8.00 6.23 -5.05
C PHE A 354 9.33 5.55 -5.41
N GLY A 355 10.23 6.24 -6.12
CA GLY A 355 11.56 5.76 -6.46
C GLY A 355 12.43 5.50 -5.24
N GLU A 356 12.38 6.35 -4.22
CA GLU A 356 13.08 6.10 -2.95
C GLU A 356 12.58 4.84 -2.25
N LEU A 357 11.27 4.55 -2.30
CA LEU A 357 10.75 3.27 -1.81
C LEU A 357 11.31 2.09 -2.62
N LEU A 358 11.26 2.15 -3.95
CA LEU A 358 11.79 1.07 -4.79
C LEU A 358 13.28 0.82 -4.52
N LYS A 359 14.06 1.87 -4.35
CA LYS A 359 15.48 1.82 -3.98
C LYS A 359 15.69 1.12 -2.65
N ARG A 360 14.90 1.47 -1.63
CA ARG A 360 14.97 0.84 -0.29
C ARG A 360 14.62 -0.65 -0.36
N LEU A 361 13.52 -1.00 -1.03
CA LEU A 361 13.09 -2.40 -1.19
C LEU A 361 14.11 -3.22 -2.01
N LYS A 362 14.71 -2.63 -3.04
CA LYS A 362 15.77 -3.29 -3.82
C LYS A 362 17.08 -3.44 -3.04
N GLY A 363 17.34 -2.56 -2.07
CA GLY A 363 18.52 -2.62 -1.21
C GLY A 363 18.48 -3.73 -0.15
N ILE A 364 17.33 -4.37 0.07
CA ILE A 364 17.15 -5.42 1.08
C ILE A 364 17.19 -6.78 0.40
N SER A 365 18.16 -7.62 0.76
CA SER A 365 18.25 -9.00 0.27
C SER A 365 17.17 -9.88 0.90
N GLU A 366 16.47 -10.67 0.08
CA GLU A 366 15.46 -11.64 0.54
C GLU A 366 15.46 -12.89 -0.36
N GLY A 367 15.85 -14.04 0.21
CA GLY A 367 16.03 -15.28 -0.55
C GLY A 367 17.16 -15.16 -1.58
N GLU A 368 16.87 -15.50 -2.85
CA GLU A 368 17.82 -15.41 -3.97
C GLU A 368 17.83 -14.03 -4.65
N GLY A 369 16.95 -13.10 -4.23
CA GLY A 369 16.81 -11.78 -4.82
C GLY A 369 16.70 -10.69 -3.76
N THR A 370 15.89 -9.69 -4.06
CA THR A 370 15.62 -8.54 -3.19
C THR A 370 14.19 -8.57 -2.69
N LEU A 371 13.90 -7.80 -1.64
CA LEU A 371 12.53 -7.60 -1.16
C LEU A 371 11.62 -7.06 -2.28
N LEU A 372 12.14 -6.19 -3.16
CA LEU A 372 11.39 -5.71 -4.33
C LEU A 372 11.04 -6.83 -5.33
N ASP A 373 11.92 -7.82 -5.51
CA ASP A 373 11.65 -8.94 -6.42
C ASP A 373 10.45 -9.78 -5.97
N ASN A 374 10.17 -9.83 -4.66
CA ASN A 374 9.02 -10.52 -4.07
C ASN A 374 7.79 -9.62 -3.88
N CYS A 375 7.82 -8.39 -4.40
CA CYS A 375 6.70 -7.47 -4.35
C CYS A 375 5.92 -7.41 -5.67
N MET A 376 4.66 -6.96 -5.56
CA MET A 376 3.77 -6.50 -6.62
C MET A 376 3.18 -5.16 -6.19
N ILE A 377 3.71 -4.05 -6.69
CA ILE A 377 3.33 -2.72 -6.24
C ILE A 377 2.74 -1.94 -7.41
N VAL A 378 1.43 -1.67 -7.34
CA VAL A 378 0.75 -0.79 -8.29
C VAL A 378 0.98 0.65 -7.85
N TYR A 379 1.42 1.50 -8.77
CA TYR A 379 1.40 2.95 -8.66
C TYR A 379 0.46 3.49 -9.73
N GLY A 380 -0.42 4.44 -9.39
CA GLY A 380 -1.20 5.12 -10.39
C GLY A 380 -2.25 6.08 -9.87
N SER A 381 -3.11 6.52 -10.79
CA SER A 381 -4.22 7.44 -10.55
C SER A 381 -5.51 6.85 -11.15
N GLY A 382 -6.65 7.16 -10.54
CA GLY A 382 -7.97 6.83 -11.09
C GLY A 382 -8.47 7.84 -12.12
N ILE A 383 -7.67 8.87 -12.43
CA ILE A 383 -7.87 9.85 -13.49
C ILE A 383 -6.59 9.87 -14.35
N SER A 384 -6.71 9.84 -15.67
CA SER A 384 -5.56 10.04 -16.57
C SER A 384 -5.30 11.53 -16.80
N ASP A 385 -6.28 12.26 -17.32
CA ASP A 385 -6.24 13.72 -17.53
C ASP A 385 -7.18 14.43 -16.54
N GLY A 386 -6.62 15.28 -15.68
CA GLY A 386 -7.36 16.01 -14.64
C GLY A 386 -8.26 17.14 -15.14
N ASP A 387 -8.01 17.72 -16.32
CA ASP A 387 -8.83 18.76 -16.93
C ASP A 387 -10.06 18.18 -17.62
N ARG A 388 -9.89 16.97 -18.17
CA ARG A 388 -10.97 16.25 -18.88
C ARG A 388 -11.72 15.26 -17.99
N HIS A 389 -11.19 14.93 -16.82
CA HIS A 389 -11.69 13.86 -15.94
C HIS A 389 -11.77 12.51 -16.64
N ASN A 390 -10.75 12.18 -17.43
CA ASN A 390 -10.72 10.89 -18.15
C ASN A 390 -10.44 9.73 -17.17
N HIS A 391 -11.22 8.66 -17.29
CA HIS A 391 -11.08 7.43 -16.50
C HIS A 391 -10.64 6.22 -17.35
N ASP A 392 -10.33 6.47 -18.62
CA ASP A 392 -9.68 5.56 -19.56
C ASP A 392 -8.17 5.87 -19.68
N ASP A 393 -7.44 4.89 -20.21
CA ASP A 393 -5.97 4.91 -20.38
C ASP A 393 -5.23 5.43 -19.14
N LEU A 394 -5.51 4.79 -18.01
CA LEU A 394 -5.03 5.20 -16.71
C LEU A 394 -3.50 5.07 -16.60
N PRO A 395 -2.85 5.96 -15.84
CA PRO A 395 -1.42 5.93 -15.67
C PRO A 395 -1.01 4.89 -14.63
N ILE A 396 -0.90 3.64 -15.06
CA ILE A 396 -0.62 2.52 -14.18
C ILE A 396 0.82 2.03 -14.39
N LEU A 397 1.54 1.87 -13.29
CA LEU A 397 2.87 1.26 -13.23
C LEU A 397 2.82 0.10 -12.24
N LEU A 398 3.33 -1.06 -12.64
CA LEU A 398 3.46 -2.25 -11.80
C LEU A 398 4.93 -2.54 -11.52
N ALA A 399 5.37 -2.35 -10.28
CA ALA A 399 6.73 -2.57 -9.83
C ALA A 399 6.90 -3.90 -9.08
N GLY A 400 8.10 -4.47 -9.20
CA GLY A 400 8.48 -5.76 -8.62
C GLY A 400 8.29 -6.92 -9.60
N LYS A 401 8.73 -8.11 -9.18
CA LYS A 401 8.74 -9.31 -10.02
C LYS A 401 7.80 -10.42 -9.55
N ALA A 402 7.06 -10.20 -8.46
CA ALA A 402 6.17 -11.21 -7.88
C ALA A 402 6.84 -12.58 -7.64
N GLY A 403 8.11 -12.58 -7.22
CA GLY A 403 8.92 -13.79 -7.07
C GLY A 403 9.16 -14.51 -8.39
N GLY A 404 9.40 -13.76 -9.48
CA GLY A 404 9.68 -14.26 -10.82
C GLY A 404 8.46 -14.50 -11.71
N ARG A 405 7.26 -14.07 -11.31
CA ARG A 405 6.02 -14.25 -12.09
C ARG A 405 5.72 -13.08 -13.03
N ILE A 406 6.44 -11.96 -12.89
CA ILE A 406 6.34 -10.79 -13.77
C ILE A 406 7.67 -10.65 -14.52
N GLU A 407 7.60 -10.56 -15.84
CA GLU A 407 8.73 -10.10 -16.64
C GLU A 407 8.68 -8.57 -16.72
N SER A 408 9.52 -7.93 -15.91
CA SER A 408 9.59 -6.48 -15.74
C SER A 408 10.42 -5.79 -16.83
N GLY A 409 10.35 -4.46 -16.89
CA GLY A 409 11.10 -3.63 -17.83
C GLY A 409 10.42 -3.40 -19.17
N ARG A 410 9.09 -3.50 -19.22
CA ARG A 410 8.29 -3.42 -20.44
C ARG A 410 7.23 -2.34 -20.36
N HIS A 411 6.93 -1.73 -21.50
CA HIS A 411 5.65 -1.05 -21.70
C HIS A 411 4.68 -2.05 -22.34
N ILE A 412 3.58 -2.32 -21.64
CA ILE A 412 2.55 -3.26 -22.08
C ILE A 412 1.29 -2.45 -22.37
N LYS A 413 0.87 -2.48 -23.63
CA LYS A 413 -0.32 -1.80 -24.10
C LYS A 413 -1.46 -2.80 -24.24
N TYR A 414 -2.56 -2.53 -23.56
CA TYR A 414 -3.80 -3.29 -23.68
C TYR A 414 -4.75 -2.58 -24.65
N GLU A 415 -5.81 -3.29 -25.04
CA GLU A 415 -6.92 -2.65 -25.75
C GLU A 415 -7.53 -1.56 -24.87
N ASN A 416 -7.81 -0.39 -25.45
CA ASN A 416 -8.40 0.70 -24.68
C ASN A 416 -9.78 0.29 -24.15
N GLY A 417 -10.04 0.56 -22.88
CA GLY A 417 -11.24 0.08 -22.20
C GLY A 417 -11.03 -1.22 -21.41
N THR A 418 -9.82 -1.80 -21.41
CA THR A 418 -9.53 -2.99 -20.59
C THR A 418 -9.73 -2.66 -19.10
N PRO A 419 -10.57 -3.38 -18.34
CA PRO A 419 -10.79 -3.09 -16.93
C PRO A 419 -9.51 -3.19 -16.09
N LEU A 420 -9.24 -2.18 -15.26
CA LEU A 420 -8.14 -2.19 -14.30
C LEU A 420 -8.26 -3.39 -13.33
N CYS A 421 -9.49 -3.82 -13.01
CA CYS A 421 -9.70 -4.98 -12.15
C CYS A 421 -9.21 -6.32 -12.75
N ASN A 422 -8.90 -6.39 -14.06
CA ASN A 422 -8.22 -7.56 -14.63
C ASN A 422 -6.80 -7.71 -14.07
N LEU A 423 -6.12 -6.60 -13.75
CA LEU A 423 -4.84 -6.61 -13.03
C LEU A 423 -5.02 -7.06 -11.59
N TYR A 424 -6.03 -6.56 -10.89
CA TYR A 424 -6.31 -6.92 -9.50
C TYR A 424 -6.67 -8.39 -9.34
N THR A 425 -7.46 -8.94 -10.26
CA THR A 425 -7.78 -10.38 -10.29
C THR A 425 -6.50 -11.21 -10.40
N TRP A 426 -5.60 -10.83 -11.31
CA TRP A 426 -4.30 -11.50 -11.44
C TRP A 426 -3.45 -11.39 -10.15
N MET A 427 -3.39 -10.22 -9.52
CA MET A 427 -2.63 -10.02 -8.27
C MET A 427 -3.20 -10.85 -7.12
N MET A 428 -4.52 -10.91 -6.98
CA MET A 428 -5.20 -11.76 -5.98
C MET A 428 -4.83 -13.23 -6.15
N GLN A 429 -4.83 -13.73 -7.39
CA GLN A 429 -4.42 -15.10 -7.71
C GLN A 429 -2.95 -15.35 -7.33
N GLN A 430 -2.05 -14.40 -7.58
CA GLN A 430 -0.65 -14.53 -7.18
C GLN A 430 -0.47 -14.58 -5.66
N MET A 431 -1.31 -13.86 -4.92
CA MET A 431 -1.37 -13.95 -3.45
C MET A 431 -1.97 -15.27 -2.95
N GLY A 432 -2.44 -16.16 -3.83
CA GLY A 432 -3.03 -17.46 -3.48
C GLY A 432 -4.54 -17.43 -3.27
N VAL A 433 -5.21 -16.33 -3.61
CA VAL A 433 -6.68 -16.24 -3.54
C VAL A 433 -7.30 -16.95 -4.74
N GLN A 434 -8.17 -17.93 -4.46
CA GLN A 434 -8.96 -18.60 -5.49
C GLN A 434 -10.13 -17.70 -5.90
N THR A 435 -9.94 -16.93 -6.98
CA THR A 435 -10.98 -16.07 -7.56
C THR A 435 -10.81 -15.97 -9.07
N ASP A 436 -11.92 -15.98 -9.80
CA ASP A 436 -11.96 -15.85 -11.26
C ASP A 436 -12.28 -14.41 -11.71
N SER A 437 -12.80 -13.58 -10.80
CA SER A 437 -13.19 -12.19 -11.07
C SER A 437 -13.13 -11.33 -9.80
N PHE A 438 -12.95 -10.02 -9.97
CA PHE A 438 -13.06 -9.01 -8.94
C PHE A 438 -13.57 -7.69 -9.53
N GLY A 439 -14.46 -6.97 -8.84
CA GLY A 439 -14.97 -5.67 -9.32
C GLY A 439 -15.62 -5.78 -10.70
N ASP A 440 -15.19 -4.93 -11.63
CA ASP A 440 -15.63 -4.90 -13.04
C ASP A 440 -14.76 -5.75 -13.98
N SER A 441 -13.93 -6.66 -13.43
CA SER A 441 -13.06 -7.51 -14.25
C SER A 441 -13.87 -8.34 -15.24
N ASN A 442 -13.41 -8.40 -16.48
CA ASN A 442 -13.94 -9.27 -17.54
C ASN A 442 -12.91 -10.30 -18.04
N GLY A 443 -11.76 -10.38 -17.37
CA GLY A 443 -10.71 -11.34 -17.67
C GLY A 443 -9.54 -11.22 -16.69
N VAL A 444 -8.43 -11.88 -17.03
CA VAL A 444 -7.18 -11.82 -16.29
C VAL A 444 -6.12 -11.21 -17.20
N ILE A 445 -5.39 -10.22 -16.69
CA ILE A 445 -4.37 -9.52 -17.46
C ILE A 445 -3.19 -10.45 -17.81
N LYS A 446 -2.49 -10.16 -18.92
CA LYS A 446 -1.25 -10.85 -19.31
C LYS A 446 -0.07 -9.91 -19.09
N LEU A 447 0.87 -10.30 -18.24
CA LEU A 447 1.97 -9.45 -17.75
C LEU A 447 3.34 -9.77 -18.29
#